data_AF-A0A6H1KBN5-F1
#
_entry.id   AF-A0A6H1KBN5-F1
#
_cell.length_a   1.000
_cell.length_b   1.000
_cell.length_c   1.000
_cell.angle_alpha   90.00
_cell.angle_beta   90.00
_cell.angle_gamma   90.00
#
_symmetry.space_group_name_H-M   'P 1'
#
loop_
_entity.id
_entity.type
_entity.pdbx_description
1 polymer ?
#
loop_
_entity_poly.entity_id
_entity_poly.type
_entity_poly.pdbx_seq_one_letter_code
_entity_poly.pdbx_strand_id
1 'polypeptide(L)'
;MNIAGTIDRPLTHDPKKQAPMKPSASEPTGSVSPDFTTTGANDSRENRTREMQLIPEALARAHMHERLQEAERERRAVRLVTARRMQRRAERASMRARRALAMAVMQ
;
A
#
# COMPACT_ATOMS: atom_id res chain seq x y z
N MET A 1 13.17 -18.94 -3.25
CA MET A 1 12.65 -17.58 -3.51
C MET A 1 13.48 -16.62 -2.67
N ASN A 2 14.38 -15.86 -3.30
CA ASN A 2 15.30 -14.94 -2.60
C ASN A 2 14.85 -13.51 -2.90
N ILE A 3 14.04 -12.92 -2.00
CA ILE A 3 13.68 -11.50 -2.08
C ILE A 3 14.63 -10.70 -1.17
N ALA A 4 15.52 -9.92 -1.78
CA ALA A 4 16.47 -9.09 -1.06
C ALA A 4 15.85 -7.72 -0.75
N GLY A 5 15.67 -7.41 0.54
CA GLY A 5 15.08 -6.17 1.06
C GLY A 5 13.59 -6.29 1.41
N THR A 6 13.17 -5.62 2.48
CA THR A 6 11.76 -5.49 2.91
C THR A 6 11.33 -4.04 2.79
N ILE A 7 10.02 -3.77 2.68
CA ILE A 7 9.46 -2.41 2.58
C ILE A 7 9.95 -1.51 3.72
N ASP A 8 10.05 -2.04 4.94
CA ASP A 8 10.55 -1.32 6.11
C ASP A 8 12.08 -1.28 6.21
N ARG A 9 12.81 -2.00 5.35
CA ARG A 9 14.28 -2.05 5.35
C ARG A 9 14.83 -2.30 3.94
N PRO A 10 14.86 -1.26 3.08
CA PRO A 10 15.38 -1.39 1.73
C PRO A 10 16.87 -1.73 1.77
N LEU A 11 17.29 -2.67 0.93
CA LEU A 11 18.70 -2.99 0.76
C LEU A 11 19.35 -1.88 -0.08
N THR A 12 20.28 -1.13 0.51
CA THR A 12 21.05 -0.13 -0.22
C THR A 12 21.92 -0.83 -1.26
N HIS A 13 21.56 -0.68 -2.54
CA HIS A 13 22.40 -1.14 -3.63
C HIS A 13 23.54 -0.14 -3.80
N ASP A 14 24.71 -0.49 -3.26
CA ASP A 14 25.93 0.31 -3.41
C ASP A 14 26.61 -0.11 -4.72
N PRO A 15 26.55 0.69 -5.81
CA PRO A 15 27.13 0.31 -7.08
C PRO A 15 28.65 0.26 -6.96
N LYS A 16 29.20 -0.94 -6.76
CA LYS A 16 30.64 -1.15 -6.74
C LYS A 16 31.24 -0.65 -8.05
N LYS A 17 32.26 0.21 -7.91
CA LYS A 17 33.12 0.78 -8.96
C LYS A 17 33.04 -0.01 -10.26
N GLN A 18 32.24 0.49 -11.19
CA GLN A 18 32.18 -0.03 -12.55
C GLN A 18 33.60 0.05 -13.11
N ALA A 19 34.12 -1.08 -13.60
CA ALA A 19 35.42 -1.08 -14.26
C ALA A 19 35.37 -0.08 -15.43
N PRO A 20 36.41 0.73 -15.67
CA PRO A 20 36.42 1.67 -16.78
C PRO A 20 36.08 0.94 -18.08
N MET A 21 34.91 1.26 -18.64
CA MET A 21 34.46 0.68 -19.89
C MET A 21 35.40 1.18 -20.99
N LYS A 22 35.96 0.26 -21.79
CA LYS A 22 36.72 0.66 -22.98
C LYS A 22 35.74 1.28 -23.97
N PRO A 23 35.96 2.51 -24.46
CA PRO A 23 35.11 3.08 -25.49
C PRO A 23 35.22 2.22 -26.76
N SER A 24 34.07 1.91 -27.35
CA SER A 24 33.99 1.14 -28.60
C SER A 24 34.65 1.96 -29.73
N ALA A 25 35.56 1.35 -30.47
CA ALA A 25 36.45 2.00 -31.43
C ALA A 25 35.78 2.40 -32.77
N SER A 26 34.52 2.83 -32.75
CA SER A 26 33.76 3.24 -33.95
C SER A 26 33.24 4.66 -33.91
N GLU A 27 33.77 5.53 -33.03
CA GLU A 27 33.43 6.95 -33.02
C GLU A 27 34.54 7.76 -33.71
N PRO A 28 34.22 8.63 -34.69
CA PRO A 28 35.20 9.46 -35.35
C PRO A 28 35.74 10.51 -34.37
N THR A 29 37.03 10.42 -34.12
CA THR A 29 37.81 11.40 -33.35
C THR A 29 37.72 12.76 -34.03
N GLY A 30 36.97 13.69 -33.42
CA GLY A 30 36.94 15.09 -33.84
C GLY A 30 35.56 15.59 -34.26
N SER A 31 34.61 15.64 -33.33
CA SER A 31 33.58 16.67 -33.39
C SER A 31 33.56 17.40 -32.05
N VAL A 32 33.91 18.67 -32.09
CA VAL A 32 33.61 19.62 -31.02
C VAL A 32 32.09 19.73 -31.00
N SER A 33 31.44 18.95 -30.14
CA SER A 33 30.01 19.12 -29.89
C SER A 33 29.87 20.20 -28.81
N PRO A 34 29.23 21.35 -29.12
CA PRO A 34 29.12 22.47 -28.20
C PRO A 34 28.23 22.09 -27.01
N ASP A 35 28.42 22.80 -25.92
CA ASP A 35 27.57 22.87 -24.72
C ASP A 35 26.22 22.18 -24.90
N PHE A 36 26.08 20.96 -24.36
CA PHE A 36 24.79 20.30 -24.30
C PHE A 36 23.94 21.06 -23.28
N THR A 37 23.24 22.09 -23.74
CA THR A 37 22.16 22.76 -23.03
C THR A 37 21.24 21.67 -22.49
N THR A 38 21.25 21.50 -21.17
CA THR A 38 20.31 20.65 -20.43
C THR A 38 18.94 21.35 -20.44
N THR A 39 18.40 21.54 -21.63
CA THR A 39 17.13 22.26 -21.84
C THR A 39 15.98 21.27 -22.09
N GLY A 40 16.24 20.03 -22.53
CA GLY A 40 15.17 19.08 -22.88
C GLY A 40 14.90 17.93 -21.89
N ALA A 41 15.75 17.70 -20.88
CA ALA A 41 15.57 16.58 -19.95
C ALA A 41 14.63 16.88 -18.76
N ASN A 42 14.14 18.13 -18.66
CA ASN A 42 13.15 18.54 -17.67
C ASN A 42 11.72 18.64 -18.23
N ASP A 43 11.55 18.59 -19.56
CA ASP A 43 10.24 18.77 -20.22
C ASP A 43 9.29 17.58 -20.00
N SER A 44 9.79 16.43 -19.54
CA SER A 44 8.98 15.24 -19.24
C SER A 44 8.69 15.05 -17.74
N ARG A 45 8.93 16.08 -16.92
CA ARG A 45 8.52 16.13 -15.50
C ARG A 45 7.42 17.16 -15.27
N GLU A 46 6.47 17.25 -16.19
CA GLU A 46 5.27 18.11 -16.07
C GLU A 46 4.41 17.77 -14.84
N ASN A 47 4.60 16.59 -14.23
CA ASN A 47 3.91 16.17 -13.01
C ASN A 47 4.60 16.63 -11.70
N ARG A 48 5.34 17.75 -11.74
CA ARG A 48 5.87 18.45 -10.55
C ARG A 48 5.35 19.89 -10.49
N THR A 49 4.04 20.06 -10.65
CA THR A 49 3.39 21.35 -10.39
C THR A 49 3.47 21.67 -8.89
N ARG A 50 4.06 22.82 -8.55
CA ARG A 50 4.08 23.38 -7.18
C ARG A 50 2.84 24.25 -6.89
N GLU A 51 1.97 24.38 -7.89
CA GLU A 51 0.65 24.99 -7.88
C GLU A 51 -0.39 23.94 -7.44
N MET A 52 -1.23 24.26 -6.44
CA MET A 52 -2.30 23.37 -6.00
C MET A 52 -3.33 23.20 -7.11
N GLN A 53 -3.39 22.01 -7.73
CA GLN A 53 -4.52 21.62 -8.58
C GLN A 53 -5.74 21.33 -7.69
N LEU A 54 -6.39 22.40 -7.22
CA LEU A 54 -7.43 22.36 -6.18
C LEU A 54 -8.70 21.61 -6.63
N ILE A 55 -8.97 21.53 -7.94
CA ILE A 55 -10.21 20.94 -8.48
C ILE A 55 -10.09 19.40 -8.64
N PRO A 56 -9.04 18.83 -9.26
CA PRO A 56 -8.86 17.38 -9.35
C PRO A 56 -8.68 16.75 -7.96
N GLU A 57 -7.98 17.44 -7.06
CA GLU A 57 -7.70 16.89 -5.74
C GLU A 57 -8.94 16.87 -4.85
N ALA A 58 -9.75 17.94 -4.84
CA ALA A 58 -10.99 17.97 -4.08
C ALA A 58 -11.95 16.87 -4.54
N LEU A 59 -12.07 16.67 -5.86
CA LEU A 59 -12.87 15.58 -6.44
C LEU A 59 -12.31 14.21 -6.05
N ALA A 60 -11.00 14.01 -6.15
CA ALA A 60 -10.37 12.75 -5.75
C ALA A 60 -10.55 12.45 -4.25
N ARG A 61 -10.41 13.46 -3.38
CA ARG A 61 -10.66 13.34 -1.94
C ARG A 61 -12.12 12.99 -1.65
N ALA A 62 -13.08 13.63 -2.34
CA ALA A 62 -14.51 13.32 -2.20
C ALA A 62 -14.82 11.87 -2.61
N HIS A 63 -14.32 11.43 -3.77
CA HIS A 63 -14.50 10.06 -4.23
C HIS A 63 -13.89 9.03 -3.26
N MET A 64 -12.69 9.29 -2.74
CA MET A 64 -12.07 8.40 -1.74
C MET A 64 -12.87 8.38 -0.42
N HIS A 65 -13.43 9.52 -0.02
CA HIS A 65 -14.29 9.59 1.16
C HIS A 65 -15.57 8.77 1.00
N GLU A 66 -16.21 8.85 -0.17
CA GLU A 66 -17.38 8.03 -0.51
C GLU A 66 -17.05 6.53 -0.47
N ARG A 67 -15.92 6.12 -1.04
CA ARG A 67 -15.47 4.72 -1.02
C ARG A 67 -15.18 4.21 0.38
N LEU A 68 -14.61 5.05 1.25
CA LEU A 68 -14.41 4.70 2.65
C LEU A 68 -15.74 4.53 3.38
N GLN A 69 -16.69 5.44 3.18
CA GLN A 69 -18.03 5.33 3.79
C GLN A 69 -18.78 4.07 3.33
N GLU A 70 -18.68 3.73 2.05
CA GLU A 70 -19.27 2.49 1.50
C GLU A 70 -18.66 1.25 2.19
N ALA A 71 -17.34 1.18 2.27
CA ALA A 71 -16.64 0.09 2.95
C ALA A 71 -16.98 0.01 4.45
N GLU A 72 -17.17 1.14 5.13
CA GLU A 72 -17.60 1.17 6.54
C GLU A 72 -19.02 0.64 6.73
N ARG A 73 -19.94 0.97 5.82
CA ARG A 73 -21.32 0.45 5.85
C ARG A 73 -21.35 -1.07 5.70
N GLU A 74 -20.57 -1.61 4.77
CA GLU A 74 -20.42 -3.06 4.58
C GLU A 74 -19.86 -3.73 5.85
N ARG A 75 -18.80 -3.16 6.43
CA ARG A 75 -18.20 -3.67 7.68
C ARG A 75 -19.18 -3.66 8.85
N ARG A 76 -20.06 -2.67 8.94
CA ARG A 76 -21.04 -2.56 10.03
C ARG A 76 -22.04 -3.71 10.01
N ALA A 77 -22.54 -4.08 8.83
CA ALA A 77 -23.45 -5.21 8.69
C ALA A 77 -22.80 -6.53 9.16
N VAL A 78 -21.57 -6.79 8.72
CA VAL A 78 -20.80 -7.97 9.14
C VAL A 78 -20.58 -8.00 10.65
N ARG A 79 -20.19 -6.87 11.27
CA ARG A 79 -19.99 -6.76 12.72
C ARG A 79 -21.25 -7.07 13.52
N LEU A 80 -22.42 -6.64 13.06
CA LEU A 80 -23.69 -6.94 13.74
C LEU A 80 -24.05 -8.43 13.65
N VAL A 81 -23.83 -9.05 12.48
CA VAL A 81 -24.07 -10.49 12.30
C VAL A 81 -23.14 -11.33 13.18
N THR A 82 -21.85 -10.97 13.24
CA THR A 82 -20.88 -11.68 14.10
C THR A 82 -21.22 -11.52 15.57
N ALA A 83 -21.59 -10.32 16.02
CA ALA A 83 -22.03 -10.07 17.40
C ALA A 83 -23.24 -10.93 17.79
N ARG A 84 -24.27 -10.98 16.94
CA ARG A 84 -25.46 -11.84 17.18
C ARG A 84 -25.11 -13.32 17.23
N ARG A 85 -24.18 -13.78 16.39
CA ARG A 85 -23.70 -15.18 16.41
C ARG A 85 -22.96 -15.49 17.71
N MET A 86 -22.13 -14.57 18.19
CA MET A 86 -21.42 -14.72 19.47
C MET A 86 -22.40 -14.74 20.66
N GLN A 87 -23.43 -13.89 20.65
CA GLN A 87 -24.48 -13.87 21.67
C GLN A 87 -25.19 -15.23 21.76
N ARG A 88 -25.67 -15.77 20.63
CA ARG A 88 -26.32 -17.10 20.61
C ARG A 88 -25.40 -18.22 21.10
N ARG A 89 -24.09 -18.12 20.80
CA ARG A 89 -23.10 -19.09 21.29
C ARG A 89 -22.95 -18.99 22.81
N ALA A 90 -22.91 -17.79 23.36
CA ALA A 90 -22.83 -17.55 24.80
C ALA A 90 -24.09 -18.06 25.53
N GLU A 91 -25.28 -17.80 25.00
CA GLU A 91 -26.55 -18.31 25.54
C GLU A 91 -26.60 -19.84 25.56
N ARG A 92 -26.15 -20.49 24.48
CA ARG A 92 -26.07 -21.96 24.44
C ARG A 92 -25.06 -22.49 25.45
N ALA A 93 -23.91 -21.84 25.58
CA ALA A 93 -22.89 -22.21 26.55
C ALA A 93 -23.40 -22.07 27.99
N SER A 94 -24.10 -20.98 28.31
CA SER A 94 -24.67 -20.76 29.63
C SER A 94 -25.77 -21.77 29.98
N MET A 95 -26.65 -22.09 29.03
CA MET A 95 -27.68 -23.13 29.22
C MET A 95 -27.05 -24.51 29.45
N ARG A 96 -25.98 -24.85 28.71
CA ARG A 96 -25.23 -26.09 28.93
C ARG A 96 -24.58 -26.14 30.30
N ALA A 97 -23.94 -25.05 30.73
CA ALA A 97 -23.34 -24.95 32.05
C ALA A 97 -24.39 -25.10 33.17
N ARG A 98 -25.53 -24.41 33.06
CA ARG A 98 -26.65 -24.54 34.01
C ARG A 98 -27.16 -25.97 34.08
N ARG A 99 -27.32 -26.62 32.93
CA ARG A 99 -27.75 -28.02 32.86
C ARG A 99 -26.74 -28.96 33.51
N ALA A 100 -25.44 -28.77 33.26
CA ALA A 100 -24.39 -29.57 33.86
C ALA A 100 -24.36 -29.40 35.39
N LEU A 101 -24.51 -28.18 35.89
CA LEU A 101 -24.63 -27.90 37.33
C LEU A 101 -25.87 -28.58 37.93
N ALA A 102 -27.03 -28.48 37.29
CA ALA A 102 -28.24 -29.14 37.77
C ALA A 102 -28.09 -30.67 37.82
N MET A 103 -27.46 -31.27 36.81
CA MET A 103 -27.16 -32.71 36.84
C MET A 103 -26.17 -33.07 37.96
N ALA A 104 -25.15 -32.24 38.19
CA ALA A 104 -24.17 -32.47 39.26
C ALA A 104 -24.78 -32.37 40.67
N VAL A 105 -25.86 -31.59 40.85
CA VAL A 105 -26.58 -31.47 42.13
C VAL A 105 -27.58 -32.61 42.34
N MET A 106 -28.10 -33.23 41.28
CA MET A 106 -29.05 -34.35 41.37
C MET A 106 -28.38 -35.72 41.58
N GLN A 107 -27.05 -35.80 41.52
CA GLN A 107 -26.26 -37.00 41.84
C GLN A 107 -25.95 -37.05 43.33
#